data_AF-A0ABD1URK0-F1
#
_entry.id   AF-A0ABD1URK0-F1
#
_cell.length_a   1.000
_cell.length_b   1.000
_cell.length_c   1.000
_cell.angle_alpha   90.00
_cell.angle_beta   90.00
_cell.angle_gamma   90.00
#
_symmetry.space_group_name_H-M   'P 1'
#
loop_
_entity.id
_entity.type
_entity.pdbx_description
1 polymer ?
#
loop_
_entity_poly.entity_id
_entity_poly.type
_entity_poly.pdbx_seq_one_letter_code
_entity_poly.pdbx_strand_id
1 'polypeptide(L)'
;MAQEAGMFTVPETIGSVLCCKCGILMQPNAANMCAKCLLSEVDITEGLQKHVVIIHCPECESYLQPPRTWIKTQLESKELLTFCIKRLKNLNKVHLVHAEFI
;
A
#
# COMPACT_ATOMS: atom_id res chain seq x y z
N MET A 1 -23.67 -29.35 -48.50
CA MET A 1 -24.11 -29.57 -47.10
C MET A 1 -22.84 -29.70 -46.26
N ALA A 2 -22.27 -28.58 -45.82
CA ALA A 2 -21.04 -28.59 -45.02
C ALA A 2 -21.39 -28.90 -43.56
N GLN A 3 -20.79 -29.96 -43.00
CA GLN A 3 -20.93 -30.31 -41.59
C GLN A 3 -20.03 -29.39 -40.76
N GLU A 4 -20.64 -28.53 -39.95
CA GLU A 4 -19.94 -27.75 -38.93
C GLU A 4 -19.43 -28.69 -37.85
N ALA A 5 -18.10 -28.83 -37.76
CA ALA A 5 -17.44 -29.51 -36.68
C ALA A 5 -17.64 -28.71 -35.38
N GLY A 6 -18.64 -29.10 -34.59
CA GLY A 6 -18.88 -28.54 -33.26
C GLY A 6 -17.70 -28.85 -32.34
N MET A 7 -16.85 -27.85 -32.11
CA MET A 7 -15.79 -27.94 -31.10
C MET A 7 -16.43 -28.08 -29.71
N PHE A 8 -16.15 -29.19 -29.04
CA PHE A 8 -16.53 -29.39 -27.64
C PHE A 8 -15.72 -28.45 -26.75
N THR A 9 -16.35 -27.38 -26.26
CA THR A 9 -15.75 -26.49 -25.27
C THR A 9 -16.10 -27.01 -23.87
N VAL A 10 -15.09 -27.43 -23.11
CA VAL A 10 -15.25 -27.77 -21.69
C VAL A 10 -15.43 -26.46 -20.92
N PRO A 11 -16.49 -26.27 -20.12
CA PRO A 11 -16.58 -25.11 -19.25
C PRO A 11 -15.46 -25.16 -18.22
N GLU A 12 -14.57 -24.16 -18.25
CA GLU A 12 -13.56 -24.00 -17.21
C GLU A 12 -14.27 -23.74 -15.88
N THR A 13 -14.08 -24.64 -14.91
CA THR A 13 -14.59 -24.47 -13.56
C THR A 13 -13.45 -23.99 -12.67
N ILE A 14 -13.68 -22.90 -11.94
CA ILE A 14 -12.73 -22.43 -10.93
C ILE A 14 -12.80 -23.43 -9.77
N GLY A 15 -11.82 -24.32 -9.67
CA GLY A 15 -11.69 -25.28 -8.57
C GLY A 15 -11.50 -24.58 -7.22
N SER A 16 -11.68 -25.32 -6.13
CA SER A 16 -11.39 -24.85 -4.77
C SER A 16 -10.18 -25.57 -4.20
N VAL A 17 -9.38 -24.85 -3.40
CA VAL A 17 -8.22 -25.38 -2.69
C VAL A 17 -8.30 -25.01 -1.21
N LEU A 18 -7.60 -25.75 -0.37
CA LEU A 18 -7.47 -25.44 1.06
C LEU A 18 -6.29 -24.47 1.26
N CYS A 19 -6.49 -23.48 2.13
CA CYS A 19 -5.40 -22.62 2.60
C CYS A 19 -4.31 -23.44 3.31
N CYS A 20 -3.04 -23.23 2.93
CA CYS A 20 -1.89 -23.97 3.47
C CYS A 20 -1.64 -23.76 4.98
N LYS A 21 -2.22 -22.73 5.60
CA LYS A 21 -2.06 -22.41 7.04
C LYS A 21 -3.25 -22.85 7.88
N CYS A 22 -4.47 -22.48 7.48
CA CYS A 22 -5.68 -22.64 8.31
C CYS A 22 -6.71 -23.63 7.75
N GLY A 23 -6.49 -24.18 6.55
CA GLY A 23 -7.37 -25.18 5.95
C GLY A 23 -8.72 -24.68 5.45
N ILE A 24 -8.97 -23.36 5.40
CA ILE A 24 -10.23 -22.84 4.83
C ILE A 24 -10.29 -23.08 3.32
N LEU A 25 -11.47 -23.44 2.82
CA LEU A 25 -11.74 -23.53 1.37
C LEU A 25 -11.69 -22.14 0.75
N MET A 26 -10.94 -21.99 -0.34
CA MET A 26 -10.74 -20.74 -1.06
C MET A 26 -10.52 -20.99 -2.56
N GLN A 27 -10.64 -19.95 -3.38
CA GLN A 27 -10.17 -20.00 -4.76
C GLN A 27 -8.64 -20.05 -4.80
N PRO A 28 -8.03 -20.84 -5.72
CA PRO A 28 -6.59 -20.90 -5.90
C PRO A 28 -5.97 -19.53 -6.14
N ASN A 29 -4.85 -19.26 -5.48
CA ASN A 29 -4.03 -18.07 -5.72
C ASN A 29 -2.54 -18.44 -5.66
N ALA A 30 -1.66 -17.56 -6.14
CA ALA A 30 -0.22 -17.83 -6.20
C ALA A 30 0.43 -18.09 -4.83
N ALA A 31 -0.18 -17.62 -3.73
CA ALA A 31 0.31 -17.80 -2.37
C ALA A 31 -0.21 -19.09 -1.71
N ASN A 32 -1.18 -19.78 -2.30
CA ASN A 32 -1.94 -20.88 -1.70
C ASN A 32 -2.44 -20.58 -0.26
N MET A 33 -2.69 -19.30 0.02
CA MET A 33 -3.00 -18.80 1.36
C MET A 33 -4.20 -17.87 1.32
N CYS A 34 -5.12 -18.04 2.27
CA CYS A 34 -6.33 -17.23 2.33
C CYS A 34 -5.99 -15.79 2.72
N ALA A 35 -6.88 -14.84 2.37
CA ALA A 35 -6.65 -13.42 2.60
C ALA A 35 -6.31 -13.09 4.07
N LYS A 36 -6.94 -13.75 5.04
CA LYS A 36 -6.66 -13.55 6.47
C LYS A 36 -5.25 -13.95 6.87
N CYS A 37 -4.82 -15.15 6.47
CA CYS A 37 -3.47 -15.63 6.76
C CYS A 37 -2.41 -14.79 6.02
N LEU A 38 -2.70 -14.37 4.78
CA LEU A 38 -1.81 -13.51 4.00
C LEU A 38 -1.59 -12.15 4.66
N LEU A 39 -2.66 -11.50 5.12
CA LEU A 39 -2.57 -10.22 5.84
C LEU A 39 -1.86 -10.33 7.19
N SER A 40 -1.88 -11.51 7.81
CA SER A 40 -1.23 -11.74 9.11
C SER A 40 0.26 -12.02 8.99
N GLU A 41 0.68 -12.63 7.87
CA GLU A 41 2.06 -13.10 7.67
C GLU A 41 2.90 -12.15 6.81
N VAL A 42 2.27 -11.31 5.98
CA VAL A 42 2.97 -10.41 5.04
C VAL A 42 2.76 -8.96 5.46
N ASP A 43 3.78 -8.36 6.06
CA ASP A 43 3.80 -6.92 6.33
C ASP A 43 4.43 -6.15 5.15
N ILE A 44 3.57 -5.49 4.37
CA ILE A 44 3.99 -4.64 3.24
C ILE A 44 4.65 -3.32 3.69
N THR A 45 4.59 -2.99 4.98
CA THR A 45 5.17 -1.77 5.56
C THR A 45 6.59 -1.97 6.07
N GLU A 46 7.13 -3.18 5.97
CA GLU A 46 8.50 -3.48 6.36
C GLU A 46 9.51 -2.60 5.62
N GLY A 47 10.38 -1.94 6.38
CA GLY A 47 11.40 -1.03 5.84
C GLY A 47 10.90 0.38 5.48
N LEU A 48 9.61 0.69 5.70
CA LEU A 48 9.12 2.06 5.69
C LEU A 48 9.52 2.79 6.99
N GLN A 49 9.89 4.05 6.86
CA GLN A 49 10.22 4.88 8.01
C GLN A 49 8.94 5.30 8.74
N LYS A 50 8.74 4.82 9.98
CA LYS A 50 7.54 5.10 10.78
C LYS A 50 7.60 6.43 11.54
N HIS A 51 8.80 6.96 11.78
CA HIS A 51 9.02 8.20 12.52
C HIS A 51 10.02 9.11 11.84
N VAL A 52 9.71 10.41 11.84
CA VAL A 52 10.56 11.48 11.31
C VAL A 52 10.53 12.64 12.30
N VAL A 53 11.69 13.27 12.51
CA VAL A 53 11.80 14.50 13.29
C VAL A 53 11.70 15.69 12.35
N ILE A 54 10.80 16.63 12.67
CA ILE A 54 10.63 17.89 11.96
C ILE A 54 10.91 19.02 12.95
N ILE A 55 11.70 20.01 12.53
CA ILE A 55 12.00 21.19 13.35
C ILE A 55 11.04 22.30 12.94
N HIS A 56 10.32 22.83 13.91
CA HIS A 56 9.32 23.89 13.74
C HIS A 56 9.65 25.07 14.67
N CYS A 57 9.53 26.30 14.16
CA CYS A 57 9.63 27.52 14.94
C CYS A 57 8.22 28.08 15.18
N PRO A 58 7.72 28.11 16.43
CA PRO A 58 6.37 28.58 16.74
C PRO A 58 6.20 30.09 16.53
N GLU A 59 7.26 30.88 16.73
CA GLU A 59 7.20 32.34 16.56
C GLU A 59 7.15 32.76 15.08
N CYS A 60 7.76 31.97 14.20
CA CYS A 60 7.83 32.26 12.77
C CYS A 60 6.82 31.47 11.93
N GLU A 61 6.08 30.55 12.55
CA GLU A 61 5.19 29.57 11.93
C GLU A 61 5.86 28.84 10.75
N SER A 62 7.12 28.45 10.93
CA SER A 62 7.95 27.93 9.85
C SER A 62 8.54 26.57 10.18
N TYR A 63 8.75 25.77 9.14
CA TYR A 63 9.31 24.43 9.20
C TYR A 63 10.67 24.40 8.52
N LEU A 64 11.67 23.84 9.20
CA LEU A 64 13.01 23.72 8.65
C LEU A 64 13.02 22.60 7.60
N GLN A 65 13.36 22.97 6.37
CA GLN A 65 13.84 22.08 5.34
C GLN A 65 15.37 22.03 5.39
N PRO A 66 15.98 21.00 6.01
CA PRO A 66 17.42 20.75 5.86
C PRO A 66 17.88 20.85 4.41
N PRO A 67 19.02 21.53 4.13
CA PRO A 67 20.05 21.91 5.10
C PRO A 67 19.85 23.26 5.83
N ARG A 68 19.19 24.27 5.24
CA ARG A 68 19.06 25.63 5.84
C ARG A 68 17.79 26.39 5.46
N THR A 69 16.91 25.83 4.64
CA THR A 69 15.74 26.56 4.14
C THR A 69 14.58 26.44 5.13
N TRP A 70 13.79 27.50 5.27
CA TRP A 70 12.58 27.51 6.11
C TRP A 70 11.37 27.76 5.23
N ILE A 71 10.31 26.99 5.44
CA ILE A 71 9.06 27.11 4.69
C ILE A 71 7.96 27.47 5.66
N LYS A 72 7.19 28.50 5.33
CA LYS A 72 5.97 28.85 6.06
C LYS A 72 4.82 28.02 5.51
N THR A 73 4.19 27.24 6.38
CA THR A 73 3.01 26.43 6.06
C THR A 73 2.11 26.40 7.28
N GLN A 74 0.80 26.44 7.08
CA GLN A 74 -0.15 26.35 8.19
C GLN A 74 -0.24 24.91 8.72
N LEU A 75 -0.61 24.77 9.99
CA LEU A 75 -1.00 23.49 10.56
C LEU A 75 -2.17 22.89 9.77
N GLU A 76 -2.17 21.57 9.64
CA GLU A 76 -3.21 20.82 8.90
C GLU A 76 -3.39 21.22 7.42
N SER A 77 -2.39 21.88 6.82
CA SER A 77 -2.42 22.27 5.41
C SER A 77 -1.94 21.16 4.48
N LYS A 78 -2.43 21.17 3.23
CA LYS A 78 -1.95 20.27 2.16
C LYS A 78 -0.45 20.43 1.87
N GLU A 79 0.07 21.63 2.06
CA GLU A 79 1.47 21.98 1.87
C GLU A 79 2.35 21.31 2.93
N LEU A 80 1.93 21.38 4.20
CA LEU A 80 2.59 20.70 5.32
C LEU A 80 2.56 19.18 5.13
N LEU A 81 1.43 18.62 4.70
CA LEU A 81 1.32 17.19 4.41
C LEU A 81 2.32 16.76 3.32
N THR A 82 2.41 17.54 2.24
CA THR A 82 3.36 17.28 1.15
C THR A 82 4.81 17.36 1.64
N PHE A 83 5.11 18.31 2.52
CA PHE A 83 6.42 18.43 3.16
C PHE A 83 6.74 17.20 4.03
N CYS A 84 5.80 16.74 4.85
CA CYS A 84 5.96 15.55 5.70
C CYS A 84 6.18 14.28 4.86
N ILE A 85 5.41 14.09 3.79
CA ILE A 85 5.54 12.92 2.90
C ILE A 85 6.91 12.90 2.23
N LYS A 86 7.41 14.06 1.74
CA LYS A 86 8.75 14.16 1.13
C LYS A 86 9.89 13.83 2.09
N ARG A 87 9.66 13.93 3.40
CA ARG A 87 10.66 13.63 4.43
C ARG A 87 10.77 12.14 4.74
N LEU A 88 9.73 11.37 4.46
CA LEU A 88 9.72 9.92 4.69
C LEU A 88 10.60 9.21 3.67
N LYS A 89 11.48 8.34 4.15
CA LYS A 89 12.31 7.49 3.28
C LYS A 89 11.52 6.28 2.79
N ASN A 90 11.95 5.72 1.67
CA ASN A 90 11.46 4.46 1.10
C ASN A 90 9.99 4.44 0.64
N LEU A 91 9.31 5.59 0.57
CA LEU A 91 7.95 5.65 0.02
C LEU A 91 7.88 5.26 -1.46
N ASN A 92 8.97 5.35 -2.22
CA ASN A 92 9.00 4.95 -3.64
C ASN A 92 8.77 3.44 -3.86
N LYS A 93 8.86 2.61 -2.80
CA LYS A 93 8.57 1.16 -2.87
C LYS A 93 7.08 0.85 -2.84
N VAL A 94 6.25 1.81 -2.44
CA VAL A 94 4.82 1.64 -2.26
C VAL A 94 4.06 2.72 -3.03
N HIS A 95 2.84 2.40 -3.46
CA HIS A 95 1.98 3.39 -4.09
C HIS A 95 1.16 4.11 -3.02
N LEU A 96 1.40 5.40 -2.81
CA LEU A 96 0.64 6.20 -1.86
C LEU A 96 -0.77 6.48 -2.43
N VAL A 97 -1.80 5.94 -1.77
CA VAL A 97 -3.21 6.09 -2.21
C VAL A 97 -3.88 7.27 -1.51
N HIS A 98 -3.68 7.42 -0.20
CA HIS A 98 -4.31 8.44 0.61
C HIS A 98 -3.38 8.89 1.75
N ALA A 99 -3.47 10.15 2.15
CA ALA A 99 -2.77 10.70 3.31
C ALA A 99 -3.55 11.89 3.89
N GLU A 100 -3.70 11.93 5.21
CA GLU A 100 -4.40 12.98 5.96
C GLU A 100 -3.78 13.13 7.36
N PHE A 101 -4.06 14.26 8.03
CA PHE A 101 -3.74 14.43 9.45
C PHE A 101 -4.83 13.80 10.33
N ILE A 102 -4.45 13.37 11.53
CA ILE A 102 -5.33 12.75 12.54
C ILE A 102 -5.58 13.74 13.67
#